data_AF-A0A270BMD9-F1
#
_entry.id   AF-A0A270BMD9-F1
#
_cell.length_a   1.000
_cell.length_b   1.000
_cell.length_c   1.000
_cell.angle_alpha   90.00
_cell.angle_beta   90.00
_cell.angle_gamma   90.00
#
_symmetry.space_group_name_H-M   'P 1'
#
loop_
_entity.id
_entity.type
_entity.pdbx_description
1 polymer ?
#
loop_
_entity_poly.entity_id
_entity_poly.type
_entity_poly.pdbx_seq_one_letter_code
_entity_poly.pdbx_strand_id
1 'polypeptide(L)'
;MEKESAHNVQDAFLGQIRRSRAAVTVFLVNGVKLQGFITWFDEQVVLLRRDDQTQLIYKHAISTVMPSIPVDIADSTGAGAKADKEPSLGDEFY
;
A
#
# COMPACT_ATOMS: atom_id res chain seq x y z
N MET A 1 15.47 12.59 -19.52
CA MET A 1 14.31 11.73 -19.75
C MET A 1 13.69 11.50 -18.38
N GLU A 2 12.75 12.37 -18.01
CA GLU A 2 12.02 12.24 -16.75
C GLU A 2 11.20 10.95 -16.82
N LYS A 3 11.45 10.04 -15.89
CA LYS A 3 10.79 8.75 -15.82
C LYS A 3 9.34 9.06 -15.44
N GLU A 4 8.42 8.96 -16.41
CA GLU A 4 6.97 9.02 -16.21
C GLU A 4 6.62 8.25 -14.93
N SER A 5 6.31 8.98 -13.87
CA SER A 5 5.86 8.42 -12.61
C SER A 5 4.40 8.02 -12.76
N ALA A 6 4.15 7.03 -13.63
CA ALA A 6 2.98 6.18 -13.47
C ALA A 6 3.18 5.49 -12.12
N HIS A 7 2.57 6.05 -11.08
CA HIS A 7 2.66 5.55 -9.73
C HIS A 7 2.29 4.06 -9.72
N ASN A 8 3.30 3.20 -9.61
CA ASN A 8 3.13 1.76 -9.61
C ASN A 8 2.25 1.37 -8.41
N VAL A 9 1.10 0.75 -8.68
CA VAL A 9 0.13 0.33 -7.66
C VAL A 9 0.81 -0.53 -6.58
N GLN A 10 1.81 -1.33 -6.96
CA GLN A 10 2.58 -2.13 -6.01
C GLN A 10 3.36 -1.26 -5.02
N ASP A 11 4.14 -0.29 -5.51
CA ASP A 11 4.99 0.57 -4.67
C ASP A 11 4.13 1.52 -3.82
N ALA A 12 3.02 1.99 -4.39
CA ALA A 12 2.00 2.76 -3.71
C ALA A 12 1.39 1.99 -2.53
N PHE A 13 0.94 0.75 -2.77
CA PHE A 13 0.35 -0.13 -1.77
C PHE A 13 1.35 -0.52 -0.67
N LEU A 14 2.54 -1.04 -1.04
CA LEU A 14 3.58 -1.41 -0.08
C LEU A 14 4.10 -0.19 0.69
N GLY A 15 4.19 0.96 0.03
CA GLY A 15 4.53 2.24 0.65
C GLY A 15 3.52 2.65 1.71
N GLN A 16 2.22 2.53 1.44
CA GLN A 16 1.16 2.87 2.39
C GLN A 16 1.14 1.91 3.59
N ILE A 17 1.32 0.60 3.37
CA ILE A 17 1.46 -0.39 4.43
C ILE A 17 2.65 -0.06 5.33
N ARG A 18 3.81 0.25 4.74
CA ARG A 18 5.03 0.59 5.49
C ARG A 18 4.84 1.85 6.34
N ARG A 19 4.24 2.91 5.77
CA ARG A 19 3.99 4.19 6.47
C ARG A 19 3.04 4.03 7.64
N SER A 20 1.93 3.30 7.43
CA SER A 20 0.92 3.05 8.46
C SER A 20 1.38 2.08 9.55
N ARG A 21 2.51 1.37 9.35
CA ARG A 21 2.97 0.27 10.22
C ARG A 21 1.85 -0.75 10.47
N ALA A 22 1.03 -0.98 9.45
CA ALA A 22 -0.05 -1.94 9.52
C ALA A 22 0.53 -3.36 9.69
N ALA A 23 -0.06 -4.15 10.58
CA ALA A 23 0.20 -5.58 10.61
C ALA A 23 -0.32 -6.19 9.30
N VAL A 24 0.45 -7.09 8.70
CA VAL A 24 0.11 -7.78 7.45
C VAL A 24 0.18 -9.29 7.63
N THR A 25 -0.64 -9.99 6.85
CA THR A 25 -0.47 -11.41 6.56
C THR A 25 -0.02 -11.56 5.11
N VAL A 26 1.15 -12.18 4.91
CA VAL A 26 1.71 -12.50 3.61
C VAL A 26 1.47 -13.98 3.35
N PHE A 27 0.81 -14.29 2.25
CA PHE A 27 0.58 -15.65 1.78
C PHE A 27 1.63 -15.98 0.73
N LEU A 28 2.31 -17.10 0.92
CA LEU A 28 3.26 -17.62 -0.04
C LEU A 28 2.57 -18.54 -1.06
N VAL A 29 3.18 -18.69 -2.24
CA VAL A 29 2.68 -19.56 -3.31
C VAL A 29 2.56 -21.03 -2.90
N ASN A 30 3.34 -21.47 -1.91
CA ASN A 30 3.28 -22.81 -1.34
C ASN A 30 2.20 -22.99 -0.25
N GLY A 31 1.42 -21.95 0.05
CA GLY A 31 0.35 -21.97 1.05
C GLY A 31 0.78 -21.60 2.48
N VAL A 32 2.08 -21.37 2.75
CA VAL A 32 2.54 -20.87 4.05
C VAL A 32 2.07 -19.44 4.26
N LYS A 33 1.63 -19.12 5.50
CA LYS A 33 1.29 -17.76 5.92
C LYS A 33 2.35 -17.19 6.84
N LEU A 34 2.80 -15.98 6.55
CA LEU A 34 3.71 -15.20 7.38
C LEU A 34 2.97 -13.97 7.91
N GLN A 35 3.22 -13.60 9.15
CA GLN A 35 2.58 -12.44 9.78
C GLN A 35 3.66 -11.49 10.30
N GLY A 36 3.41 -10.19 10.24
CA GLY A 36 4.36 -9.20 10.77
C GLY A 36 4.13 -7.82 10.20
N PHE A 37 5.19 -7.01 10.16
CA PHE A 37 5.18 -5.64 9.66
C PHE A 37 6.20 -5.49 8.52
N ILE A 38 5.79 -4.83 7.44
CA ILE A 38 6.71 -4.52 6.34
C ILE A 38 7.59 -3.35 6.76
N THR A 39 8.90 -3.58 6.86
CA THR A 39 9.88 -2.54 7.25
C THR A 39 10.53 -1.88 6.05
N TRP A 40 10.80 -2.65 4.99
CA TRP A 40 11.41 -2.20 3.75
C TRP A 40 10.94 -3.07 2.58
N PHE A 41 10.98 -2.53 1.37
CA PHE A 41 10.88 -3.31 0.13
C PHE A 41 11.71 -2.67 -0.99
N ASP A 42 12.14 -3.47 -1.94
CA ASP A 42 12.73 -3.01 -3.20
C ASP A 42 11.96 -3.61 -4.38
N GLU A 43 12.56 -3.70 -5.56
CA GLU A 43 11.94 -4.28 -6.76
C GLU A 43 11.63 -5.78 -6.62
N GLN A 44 12.47 -6.58 -5.94
CA GLN A 44 12.39 -8.04 -5.93
C GLN A 44 12.05 -8.66 -4.57
N VAL A 45 12.28 -7.94 -3.48
CA VAL A 45 12.14 -8.46 -2.11
C VAL A 45 11.34 -7.53 -1.20
N VAL A 46 10.83 -8.10 -0.12
CA VAL A 46 10.15 -7.42 0.97
C VAL A 46 10.78 -7.89 2.29
N LEU A 47 11.06 -6.94 3.19
CA LEU A 47 11.47 -7.24 4.56
C LEU A 47 10.25 -7.26 5.47
N LEU A 48 10.04 -8.39 6.12
CA LEU A 48 8.98 -8.60 7.11
C LEU A 48 9.60 -8.77 8.49
N ARG A 49 9.15 -7.97 9.47
CA ARG A 49 9.58 -8.09 10.87
C ARG A 49 8.48 -8.68 11.74
N ARG A 50 8.84 -9.64 12.58
CA ARG A 50 7.98 -10.26 13.59
C ARG A 50 8.83 -10.66 14.79
N ASP A 51 8.41 -10.31 16.01
CA ASP A 51 9.08 -10.71 17.27
C ASP A 51 10.59 -10.41 17.27
N ASP A 52 10.96 -9.19 16.85
CA ASP A 52 12.35 -8.72 16.69
C ASP A 52 13.18 -9.41 15.60
N GLN A 53 12.65 -10.46 14.98
CA GLN A 53 13.28 -11.13 13.85
C GLN A 53 12.89 -10.47 12.52
N THR A 54 13.86 -10.37 11.60
CA THR A 54 13.64 -9.85 10.25
C THR A 54 13.80 -10.98 9.24
N GLN A 55 12.81 -11.12 8.35
CA GLN A 55 12.78 -12.10 7.28
C GLN A 55 12.83 -11.37 5.94
N LEU A 56 13.74 -11.79 5.06
CA LEU A 56 13.77 -11.34 3.68
C LEU A 56 12.93 -12.32 2.85
N ILE A 57 11.90 -11.79 2.18
CA ILE A 57 10.95 -12.58 1.40
C ILE A 57 11.07 -12.14 -0.06
N TYR A 58 11.32 -13.09 -0.95
CA TYR A 58 11.29 -12.84 -2.39
C TYR A 58 9.85 -12.70 -2.90
N LYS A 59 9.58 -11.69 -3.71
CA LYS A 59 8.24 -11.42 -4.25
C LYS A 59 7.70 -12.55 -5.13
N HIS A 60 8.57 -13.29 -5.84
CA HIS A 60 8.13 -14.44 -6.65
C HIS A 60 7.54 -15.58 -5.80
N ALA A 61 7.84 -15.61 -4.51
CA ALA A 61 7.28 -16.60 -3.58
C ALA A 61 6.00 -16.10 -2.91
N ILE A 62 5.62 -14.83 -3.10
CA ILE A 62 4.41 -14.23 -2.51
C ILE A 62 3.24 -14.41 -3.48
N SER A 63 2.14 -14.96 -2.99
CA SER A 63 0.87 -15.02 -3.72
C SER A 63 -0.05 -13.84 -3.39
N THR A 64 -0.10 -13.41 -2.12
CA THR A 64 -1.01 -12.33 -1.69
C THR A 64 -0.48 -11.62 -0.44
N VAL A 65 -0.73 -10.30 -0.35
CA VAL A 65 -0.43 -9.48 0.84
C VAL A 65 -1.73 -8.89 1.36
N MET A 66 -2.10 -9.24 2.59
CA MET A 66 -3.35 -8.82 3.23
C MET A 66 -3.05 -7.94 4.46
N PRO A 67 -3.30 -6.62 4.40
CA PRO A 67 -3.19 -5.75 5.57
C PRO A 67 -4.34 -6.00 6.55
N SER A 68 -4.06 -5.79 7.84
CA SER A 68 -5.06 -5.88 8.92
C SER A 68 -6.03 -4.70 8.97
N ILE A 69 -5.67 -3.59 8.32
CA ILE A 69 -6.48 -2.38 8.21
C ILE A 69 -6.75 -2.07 6.74
N PRO A 70 -7.85 -1.39 6.42
CA PRO A 70 -8.09 -0.88 5.07
C PRO A 70 -6.93 0.00 4.61
N VAL A 71 -6.49 -0.20 3.36
CA VAL A 71 -5.44 0.58 2.72
C VAL A 71 -6.04 1.30 1.54
N ASP A 72 -6.10 2.64 1.63
CA ASP A 72 -6.47 3.47 0.50
C ASP A 72 -5.21 3.84 -0.31
N ILE A 73 -5.29 3.61 -1.62
CA ILE A 73 -4.20 3.85 -2.58
C ILE A 73 -4.47 5.13 -3.39
N ALA A 74 -5.71 5.65 -3.38
CA ALA A 74 -6.15 6.76 -4.22
C ALA A 74 -5.31 8.04 -4.02
N ASP A 75 -4.87 8.30 -2.79
CA ASP A 75 -4.03 9.46 -2.46
C ASP A 75 -2.61 9.37 -3.04
N SER A 76 -2.14 8.16 -3.36
CA SER A 76 -0.75 7.90 -3.76
C SER A 76 -0.54 7.72 -5.27
N THR A 77 -1.62 7.54 -6.04
CA THR A 77 -1.57 7.37 -7.49
C THR A 77 -1.94 8.62 -8.28
N GLY A 78 -2.13 9.77 -7.62
CA GLY A 78 -2.44 11.04 -8.29
C GLY A 78 -3.81 11.07 -8.98
N ALA A 79 -4.68 10.10 -8.69
CA ALA A 79 -6.05 10.02 -9.20
C ALA A 79 -7.10 10.44 -8.15
N GLY A 80 -6.71 11.20 -7.13
CA GLY A 80 -7.61 11.90 -6.22
C GLY A 80 -8.09 13.21 -6.83
N ALA A 81 -8.97 13.13 -7.82
CA ALA A 81 -9.80 14.27 -8.17
C ALA A 81 -10.57 14.70 -6.91
N LYS A 82 -10.46 15.98 -6.56
CA LYS A 82 -11.43 16.66 -5.69
C LYS A 82 -12.84 16.29 -6.15
N ALA A 83 -13.50 15.42 -5.41
CA ALA A 83 -14.92 15.17 -5.52
C ALA A 83 -15.50 15.28 -4.11
N ASP A 84 -15.49 16.50 -3.59
CA ASP A 84 -16.35 16.98 -2.50
C ASP A 84 -16.35 18.51 -2.51
N LYS A 85 -16.96 19.08 -3.56
CA LYS A 85 -17.61 20.39 -3.50
C LYS A 85 -18.59 20.50 -4.66
N GLU A 86 -19.77 19.95 -4.48
CA GLU A 86 -20.93 20.42 -5.25
C GLU A 86 -21.30 21.82 -4.75
N PRO A 87 -21.44 22.82 -5.65
CA PRO A 87 -22.00 24.12 -5.31
C PRO A 87 -23.52 24.05 -5.52
N SER A 88 -24.32 24.07 -4.45
CA SER A 88 -25.75 24.39 -4.60
C SER A 88 -25.95 25.88 -4.39
N LEU A 89 -26.21 26.57 -5.50
CA LEU A 89 -26.83 27.89 -5.59
C LEU A 89 -27.96 28.02 -4.56
N GLY A 90 -27.91 29.04 -3.69
CA GLY A 90 -28.95 29.25 -2.69
C GLY A 90 -29.06 30.66 -2.10
N ASP A 91 -27.99 31.45 -2.03
CA ASP A 91 -27.98 32.64 -1.15
C ASP A 91 -27.59 33.96 -1.85
N GLU A 92 -28.14 34.24 -3.04
CA GLU A 92 -28.04 35.57 -3.70
C GLU A 92 -29.40 36.22 -3.99
N PHE A 93 -30.38 35.99 -3.12
CA PHE A 93 -31.57 36.84 -3.06
C PHE A 93 -31.91 37.13 -1.60
N TYR A 94 -31.15 38.05 -0.99
CA TYR A 94 -31.61 39.06 -0.04
C TYR A 94 -30.66 40.25 -0.06
#